data_AF-A0AAP2Z0H1-F1
#
_entry.id   AF-A0AAP2Z0H1-F1
#
_cell.length_a   1.000
_cell.length_b   1.000
_cell.length_c   1.000
_cell.angle_alpha   90.00
_cell.angle_beta   90.00
_cell.angle_gamma   90.00
#
_symmetry.space_group_name_H-M   'P 1'
#
loop_
_entity.id
_entity.type
_entity.pdbx_description
1 polymer ?
#
loop_
_entity_poly.entity_id
_entity_poly.type
_entity_poly.pdbx_seq_one_letter_code
_entity_poly.pdbx_strand_id
1 'polypeptide(L)'
;MTSPRHDSTDRERFDVRWTPEGGVPRAVIFESRDNDWVRVQFEWTGERWRELERERVTEVGCFGDGCEFVTPDSPHLARGSDDG
;
A
#
# COMPACT_ATOMS: atom_id res chain seq x y z
N MET A 1 0.65 35.39 8.10
CA MET A 1 1.06 34.12 8.72
C MET A 1 1.50 33.21 7.60
N THR A 2 2.79 32.89 7.54
CA THR A 2 3.41 32.16 6.43
C THR A 2 3.15 30.68 6.61
N SER A 3 2.38 30.07 5.70
CA SER A 3 2.22 28.61 5.65
C SER A 3 3.59 27.96 5.50
N PRO A 4 3.91 26.91 6.28
CA PRO A 4 5.20 26.23 6.16
C PRO A 4 5.31 25.62 4.77
N ARG A 5 6.48 25.83 4.15
CA ARG A 5 6.85 25.26 2.86
C ARG A 5 6.70 23.73 2.94
N HIS A 6 6.02 23.14 1.96
CA HIS A 6 6.13 21.70 1.68
C HIS A 6 7.62 21.39 1.53
N ASP A 7 8.18 20.74 2.55
CA ASP A 7 9.41 20.00 2.40
C ASP A 7 9.05 18.79 1.54
N SER A 8 9.54 18.77 0.30
CA SER A 8 9.20 17.77 -0.73
C SER A 8 9.78 16.37 -0.46
N THR A 9 9.89 15.98 0.82
CA THR A 9 10.20 14.61 1.26
C THR A 9 8.95 13.90 1.80
N ASP A 10 7.77 14.26 1.29
CA ASP A 10 6.51 13.60 1.61
C ASP A 10 6.53 12.19 1.01
N ARG A 11 7.07 11.24 1.79
CA ARG A 11 6.93 9.80 1.54
C ARG A 11 5.44 9.52 1.35
N GLU A 12 5.06 9.15 0.13
CA GLU A 12 3.71 8.73 -0.19
C GLU A 12 3.31 7.58 0.75
N ARG A 13 2.38 7.89 1.64
CA ARG A 13 1.87 6.98 2.66
C ARG A 13 0.37 6.93 2.56
N PHE A 14 -0.15 5.73 2.39
CA PHE A 14 -1.57 5.46 2.39
C PHE A 14 -1.86 4.35 3.41
N ASP A 15 -2.92 4.52 4.19
CA ASP A 15 -3.36 3.52 5.16
C ASP A 15 -4.84 3.17 5.03
N VAL A 16 -5.13 1.89 5.20
CA VAL A 16 -6.50 1.34 5.29
C VAL A 16 -6.71 0.85 6.70
N ARG A 17 -7.80 1.31 7.34
CA ARG A 17 -8.19 0.88 8.69
C ARG A 17 -9.55 0.23 8.65
N TRP A 18 -9.71 -0.87 9.38
CA TRP A 18 -10.98 -1.56 9.50
C TRP A 18 -11.08 -2.31 10.82
N THR A 19 -12.30 -2.58 11.26
CA THR A 19 -12.58 -3.51 12.35
C THR A 19 -13.40 -4.66 11.77
N PRO A 20 -12.87 -5.89 11.72
CA PRO A 20 -13.65 -7.04 11.29
C PRO A 20 -14.82 -7.30 12.25
N GLU A 21 -15.88 -7.91 11.76
CA GLU A 21 -17.05 -8.24 12.60
C GLU A 21 -16.62 -9.10 13.80
N GLY A 22 -16.92 -8.62 15.01
CA GLY A 22 -16.57 -9.28 16.27
C GLY A 22 -15.07 -9.36 16.58
N GLY A 23 -14.20 -8.75 15.78
CA GLY A 23 -12.76 -8.83 15.95
C GLY A 23 -12.10 -7.54 16.44
N VAL A 24 -10.77 -7.56 16.46
CA VAL A 24 -9.94 -6.44 16.90
C VAL A 24 -9.65 -5.48 15.75
N PRO A 25 -9.57 -4.15 15.99
CA PRO A 25 -9.22 -3.18 14.95
C PRO A 25 -7.88 -3.50 14.28
N ARG A 26 -7.83 -3.31 12.97
CA ARG A 26 -6.66 -3.57 12.12
C ARG A 26 -6.35 -2.38 11.24
N ALA A 27 -5.09 -2.28 10.86
CA ALA A 27 -4.62 -1.31 9.88
C ALA A 27 -3.61 -1.97 8.94
N VAL A 28 -3.57 -1.51 7.69
CA VAL A 28 -2.49 -1.80 6.75
C VAL A 28 -1.95 -0.47 6.25
N ILE A 29 -0.64 -0.31 6.29
CA ILE A 29 0.08 0.86 5.81
C ILE A 29 0.96 0.43 4.64
N PHE A 30 0.87 1.19 3.54
CA PHE A 30 1.82 1.11 2.43
C PHE A 30 2.79 2.29 2.54
N GLU A 31 4.09 1.99 2.64
CA GLU A 31 5.14 2.99 2.71
C GLU A 31 6.12 2.82 1.55
N SER A 32 6.46 3.91 0.87
CA SER A 32 7.60 3.95 -0.05
C SER A 32 8.89 4.34 0.70
N ARG A 33 9.95 3.56 0.51
CA ARG A 33 11.30 3.82 1.01
C ARG A 33 12.32 3.49 -0.08
N ASP A 34 13.08 4.48 -0.53
CA ASP A 34 14.20 4.26 -1.46
C ASP A 34 13.79 3.54 -2.77
N ASN A 35 12.61 3.86 -3.30
CA ASN A 35 11.95 3.21 -4.45
C ASN A 35 11.40 1.80 -4.22
N ASP A 36 11.51 1.27 -3.00
CA ASP A 36 10.84 0.04 -2.59
C ASP A 36 9.54 0.34 -1.84
N TRP A 37 8.50 -0.45 -2.11
CA TRP A 37 7.25 -0.40 -1.37
C TRP A 37 7.17 -1.54 -0.35
N VAL A 38 6.64 -1.24 0.83
CA VAL A 38 6.43 -2.21 1.90
C VAL A 38 5.00 -2.11 2.41
N ARG A 39 4.35 -3.27 2.57
CA ARG A 39 3.07 -3.42 3.28
C ARG A 39 3.36 -3.78 4.72
N VAL A 40 2.81 -3.02 5.67
CA VAL A 40 2.90 -3.33 7.10
C VAL A 40 1.48 -3.47 7.66
N GLN A 41 1.18 -4.63 8.26
CA GLN A 41 -0.09 -4.88 8.94
C GLN A 41 0.04 -4.66 10.44
N PHE A 42 -0.96 -4.02 11.02
CA PHE A 42 -1.08 -3.77 12.45
C PHE A 42 -2.41 -4.27 13.01
N GLU A 43 -2.39 -4.59 14.29
CA GLU A 43 -3.55 -4.93 15.09
C GLU A 43 -3.56 -4.12 16.39
N TRP A 44 -4.73 -3.66 16.79
CA TRP A 44 -4.92 -2.95 18.04
C TRP A 44 -4.97 -3.92 19.22
N THR A 45 -4.10 -3.73 20.20
CA THR A 45 -4.04 -4.61 21.39
C THR A 45 -4.92 -4.16 22.54
N GLY A 46 -5.68 -3.06 22.38
CA GLY A 46 -6.37 -2.37 23.48
C GLY A 46 -5.65 -1.11 23.96
N GLU A 47 -4.33 -1.04 23.77
CA GLU A 47 -3.49 0.06 24.27
C GLU A 47 -2.57 0.66 23.20
N ARG A 48 -2.13 -0.16 22.24
CA ARG A 48 -1.24 0.27 21.16
C ARG A 48 -1.46 -0.56 19.89
N TRP A 49 -1.01 -0.02 18.77
CA TRP A 49 -0.88 -0.78 17.53
C TRP A 49 0.36 -1.68 17.63
N ARG A 50 0.16 -2.97 17.34
CA ARG A 50 1.23 -3.97 17.26
C ARG A 50 1.42 -4.36 15.79
N GLU A 51 2.64 -4.28 15.30
CA GLU A 51 3.02 -4.81 13.98
C GLU A 51 2.82 -6.33 13.99
N LEU A 52 2.07 -6.84 13.02
CA LEU A 52 1.84 -8.28 12.82
C LEU A 52 2.70 -8.83 11.71
N GLU A 53 2.78 -8.10 10.60
CA GLU A 53 3.41 -8.57 9.37
C GLU A 53 4.02 -7.41 8.62
N ARG A 54 5.13 -7.69 7.95
CA ARG A 54 5.83 -6.77 7.06
C ARG A 54 6.25 -7.53 5.80
N GLU A 55 5.83 -7.02 4.65
CA GLU A 55 6.06 -7.67 3.36
C GLU A 55 6.54 -6.66 2.32
N ARG A 56 7.55 -7.04 1.51
CA ARG A 56 7.97 -6.23 0.37
C ARG A 56 6.92 -6.34 -0.73
N VAL A 57 6.48 -5.20 -1.23
CA VAL A 57 5.54 -5.13 -2.36
C VAL A 57 6.37 -5.15 -3.64
N THR A 58 6.17 -6.20 -4.45
CA THR A 58 6.93 -6.40 -5.70
C THR A 58 6.27 -5.74 -6.91
N GLU A 59 5.01 -5.35 -6.80
CA GLU A 59 4.25 -4.70 -7.87
C GLU A 59 3.29 -3.67 -7.27
N VAL A 60 3.30 -2.45 -7.80
CA VAL A 60 2.41 -1.36 -7.38
C VAL A 60 1.76 -0.76 -8.63
N GLY A 61 0.44 -0.76 -8.68
CA GLY A 61 -0.34 -0.11 -9.73
C GLY A 61 -1.09 1.10 -9.18
N CYS A 62 -0.84 2.28 -9.73
CA CYS A 62 -1.66 3.46 -9.49
C CYS A 62 -2.70 3.55 -10.61
N PHE A 63 -3.96 3.41 -10.25
CA PHE A 63 -5.06 3.42 -11.17
C PHE A 63 -5.72 4.81 -11.16
N GLY A 64 -5.61 5.55 -12.27
CA GLY A 64 -6.31 6.83 -12.46
C GLY A 64 -7.80 6.64 -12.76
N ASP A 65 -8.54 7.73 -12.95
CA ASP A 65 -9.91 7.69 -13.46
C ASP A 65 -9.94 6.91 -14.79
N GLY A 66 -10.66 5.77 -14.80
CA GLY A 66 -10.81 4.88 -15.97
C GLY A 66 -10.09 3.53 -15.87
N CYS A 67 -9.47 3.21 -14.75
CA CYS A 67 -8.80 1.92 -14.60
C CYS A 67 -9.76 0.77 -14.25
N GLU A 68 -9.71 -0.27 -15.08
CA GLU A 68 -10.38 -1.55 -14.81
C GLU A 68 -9.53 -2.37 -13.82
N PHE A 69 -10.18 -3.04 -12.87
CA PHE A 69 -9.51 -3.90 -11.90
C PHE A 69 -8.95 -5.14 -12.62
N VAL A 70 -7.63 -5.16 -12.83
CA VAL A 70 -6.94 -6.27 -13.50
C VAL A 70 -6.58 -7.33 -12.45
N THR A 71 -7.27 -8.47 -12.44
CA THR A 71 -6.88 -9.63 -11.63
C THR A 71 -5.67 -10.34 -12.27
N PRO A 72 -4.88 -11.13 -11.52
CA PRO A 72 -3.74 -11.88 -12.07
C PRO A 72 -4.11 -12.88 -13.19
N ASP A 73 -5.38 -13.25 -13.34
CA ASP A 73 -5.89 -14.01 -14.50
C ASP A 73 -5.99 -13.17 -15.79
N SER A 74 -5.62 -11.89 -15.74
CA SER A 74 -5.67 -11.03 -16.91
C SER A 74 -4.50 -11.30 -17.85
N PRO A 75 -4.76 -11.66 -19.11
CA PRO A 75 -3.76 -12.19 -20.05
C PRO A 75 -2.67 -11.19 -20.47
N HIS A 76 -2.77 -9.92 -20.06
CA HIS A 76 -1.85 -8.85 -20.48
C HIS A 76 -0.50 -8.85 -19.75
N LEU A 77 -0.35 -9.60 -18.65
CA LEU A 77 0.94 -9.79 -17.96
C LEU A 77 1.66 -11.09 -18.35
N ALA A 78 1.01 -11.98 -19.10
CA ALA A 78 1.54 -13.31 -19.42
C ALA A 78 2.49 -13.33 -20.64
N ARG A 79 2.56 -12.24 -21.42
CA ARG A 79 3.44 -12.17 -22.59
C ARG A 79 4.64 -11.29 -22.25
N GLY A 80 5.70 -11.93 -21.76
CA GLY A 80 7.04 -11.38 -21.92
C GLY A 80 7.21 -10.99 -23.38
N SER A 81 7.56 -9.72 -23.61
CA SER A 81 8.02 -9.26 -24.91
C SER A 81 9.26 -10.04 -25.30
N ASP A 82 9.06 -11.12 -26.05
CA ASP A 82 10.10 -11.72 -26.89
C ASP A 82 10.15 -10.85 -28.15
N ASP A 83 11.01 -9.84 -28.11
CA ASP A 83 11.37 -9.04 -29.29
C ASP A 83 12.51 -9.81 -29.98
N GLY A 84 12.20 -10.33 -31.17
CA GLY A 84 13.11 -11.13 -32.00
C GLY A 84 14.09 -10.32 -32.83
#